data_AF-T1A112-F1
#
_entry.id   AF-T1A112-F1
#
_cell.length_a   1.000
_cell.length_b   1.000
_cell.length_c   1.000
_cell.angle_alpha   90.00
_cell.angle_beta   90.00
_cell.angle_gamma   90.00
#
_symmetry.space_group_name_H-M   'P 1'
#
loop_
_entity.id
_entity.type
_entity.pdbx_description
1 polymer ?
#
loop_
_entity_poly.entity_id
_entity_poly.type
_entity_poly.pdbx_seq_one_letter_code
_entity_poly.pdbx_strand_id
1 'polypeptide(L)' 'MGAGEDFVPLAGRVSMDMLTVDLTDAPRVTVGTEVELWGDQVSISTLAHCCGTLAYELVCRAQRAVRCTEG' A
#
# COMPACT_ATOMS: atom_id res chain seq x y z
N MET A 1 16.70 11.05 -5.38
CA MET A 1 15.88 12.27 -5.53
C MET A 1 14.80 11.95 -6.54
N GLY A 2 13.55 11.84 -6.09
CA GLY A 2 12.37 11.59 -6.94
C GLY A 2 11.77 10.18 -6.84
N ALA A 3 11.46 9.69 -5.65
CA ALA A 3 10.28 8.82 -5.55
C ALA A 3 9.10 9.78 -5.63
N GLY A 4 8.33 9.71 -6.71
CA GLY A 4 7.10 10.48 -6.82
C GLY A 4 6.18 10.06 -5.67
N GLU A 5 5.66 11.03 -4.95
CA GLU A 5 4.56 10.81 -4.00
C GLU A 5 3.28 10.62 -4.83
N ASP A 6 3.25 9.52 -5.60
CA ASP A 6 2.14 9.16 -6.46
C ASP A 6 1.16 8.33 -5.64
N PHE A 7 0.11 8.98 -5.14
CA PHE A 7 -0.97 8.30 -4.43
C PHE A 7 -1.85 7.55 -5.43
N VAL A 8 -1.71 6.24 -5.45
CA VAL A 8 -2.48 5.36 -6.33
C VAL A 8 -3.65 4.71 -5.56
N PRO A 9 -4.86 4.69 -6.13
CA PRO A 9 -5.99 4.03 -5.49
C PRO A 9 -5.85 2.51 -5.58
N LEU A 10 -6.55 1.81 -4.68
CA LEU A 10 -6.71 0.37 -4.76
C LEU A 10 -7.63 0.01 -5.93
N ALA A 11 -7.16 -0.86 -6.82
CA ALA A 11 -7.92 -1.37 -7.94
C ALA A 11 -8.44 -2.78 -7.62
N GLY A 12 -9.73 -2.92 -7.32
CA GLY A 12 -10.35 -4.21 -7.08
C GLY A 12 -10.40 -4.62 -5.60
N ARG A 13 -10.45 -5.93 -5.33
CA ARG A 13 -10.62 -6.47 -3.97
C ARG A 13 -9.29 -6.86 -3.35
N VAL A 14 -9.12 -6.52 -2.08
CA VAL A 14 -8.02 -7.01 -1.25
C VAL A 14 -8.24 -8.51 -0.97
N SER A 15 -7.25 -9.33 -1.32
CA SER A 15 -7.19 -10.76 -0.99
C SER A 15 -6.35 -10.97 0.28
N MET A 16 -6.31 -12.18 0.83
CA MET A 16 -5.51 -12.45 2.04
C MET A 16 -4.02 -12.13 1.86
N ASP A 17 -3.47 -12.37 0.67
CA ASP A 17 -2.03 -12.25 0.41
C ASP A 17 -1.70 -11.27 -0.73
N MET A 18 -2.72 -10.71 -1.40
CA MET A 18 -2.54 -9.87 -2.57
C MET A 18 -3.44 -8.65 -2.53
N LEU A 19 -2.90 -7.53 -2.98
CA LEU A 19 -3.57 -6.26 -3.11
C LEU A 19 -3.21 -5.67 -4.47
N THR A 20 -4.21 -5.14 -5.17
CA THR A 20 -4.03 -4.60 -6.50
C THR A 20 -4.24 -3.09 -6.43
N VAL A 21 -3.34 -2.33 -7.04
CA VAL A 21 -3.36 -0.86 -7.12
C VAL A 21 -3.50 -0.44 -8.57
N ASP A 22 -4.20 0.67 -8.81
CA ASP A 22 -4.30 1.27 -10.13
C ASP A 22 -3.08 2.15 -10.40
N LEU A 23 -2.19 1.72 -11.29
CA LEU A 23 -1.02 2.51 -11.70
C LEU A 23 -1.28 3.38 -12.94
N THR A 24 -2.53 3.49 -13.40
CA THR A 24 -2.88 4.26 -14.61
C THR A 24 -2.37 5.71 -14.56
N ASP A 25 -2.44 6.33 -13.38
CA ASP A 25 -1.97 7.71 -13.15
C ASP A 25 -0.51 7.81 -12.67
N ALA A 26 0.19 6.68 -12.53
CA ALA A 26 1.55 6.60 -11.98
C ALA A 26 2.54 5.95 -12.98
N PRO A 27 2.81 6.58 -14.14
CA PRO A 27 3.63 6.00 -15.21
C PRO A 27 5.13 5.84 -14.86
N ARG A 28 5.57 6.36 -13.72
CA ARG A 28 6.96 6.23 -13.23
C ARG A 28 7.17 5.02 -12.32
N VAL A 29 6.09 4.37 -11.88
CA VAL A 29 6.18 3.19 -11.00
C VAL A 29 6.53 1.97 -11.86
N THR A 30 7.61 1.29 -11.50
CA THR A 30 8.07 0.08 -12.16
C THR A 30 8.04 -1.10 -11.21
N VAL A 31 8.10 -2.32 -11.74
CA VAL A 31 8.32 -3.50 -10.89
C VAL A 31 9.62 -3.33 -10.11
N GLY A 32 9.59 -3.62 -8.81
CA GLY A 32 10.70 -3.40 -7.89
C GLY A 32 10.73 -2.02 -7.22
N THR A 33 9.80 -1.12 -7.55
CA THR A 33 9.62 0.14 -6.79
C THR A 33 9.10 -0.17 -5.38
N GLU A 34 9.69 0.48 -4.37
CA GLU A 34 9.22 0.37 -2.99
C GLU A 34 7.86 1.06 -2.84
N VAL A 35 6.91 0.36 -2.24
CA VAL A 35 5.55 0.86 -1.99
C VAL A 35 5.31 0.94 -0.50
N GLU A 36 4.73 2.06 -0.05
CA GLU A 36 4.34 2.26 1.33
C GLU A 36 2.81 2.19 1.45
N LEU A 37 2.31 1.20 2.18
CA LEU A 37 0.87 1.10 2.49
C LEU A 37 0.48 1.99 3.68
N TRP A 38 1.30 2.03 4.72
CA TRP A 38 1.21 2.96 5.84
C TRP A 38 2.61 3.16 6.45
N GLY A 39 2.89 4.36 6.94
CA GLY A 39 4.22 4.75 7.40
C GLY A 39 4.33 6.26 7.59
N ASP A 40 5.43 6.83 7.09
CA ASP A 40 5.73 8.26 7.22
C ASP A 40 4.83 9.11 6.30
N GLN A 41 4.47 8.56 5.14
CA GLN A 41 3.68 9.25 4.11
C GLN A 41 2.19 8.94 4.22
N VAL A 42 1.84 7.71 4.60
CA VAL A 42 0.45 7.29 4.76
C VAL A 42 0.16 6.97 6.22
N SER A 43 -0.64 7.82 6.87
CA SER A 43 -1.07 7.58 8.25
C SER A 43 -2.00 6.36 8.34
N ILE A 44 -1.67 5.44 9.25
CA ILE A 44 -2.47 4.23 9.49
C ILE A 44 -3.91 4.54 9.90
N SER A 45 -4.16 5.67 10.58
CA SER A 45 -5.50 6.12 10.95
C SER A 45 -6.37 6.41 9.72
N THR A 46 -5.78 7.00 8.67
CA THR A 46 -6.46 7.25 7.41
C THR A 46 -6.79 5.94 6.71
N LEU A 47 -5.83 5.01 6.68
CA LEU A 47 -6.04 3.67 6.10
C LEU A 47 -7.13 2.89 6.83
N ALA A 48 -7.15 2.96 8.17
CA ALA A 48 -8.18 2.37 9.01
C ALA A 48 -9.58 2.90 8.67
N HIS A 49 -9.70 4.22 8.51
CA HIS A 49 -10.95 4.85 8.12
C HIS A 49 -11.41 4.39 6.73
N CYS A 50 -10.51 4.36 5.74
CA CYS A 50 -10.80 3.87 4.39
C CYS A 50 -11.22 2.39 4.36
N CYS A 51 -10.63 1.57 5.23
CA CYS A 51 -10.95 0.15 5.33
C CYS A 51 -12.15 -0.15 6.26
N GLY A 52 -12.71 0.85 6.94
CA GLY A 52 -13.81 0.67 7.91
C GLY A 52 -13.41 -0.13 9.16
N THR A 53 -12.13 -0.11 9.53
CA THR A 53 -11.54 -0.85 10.65
C THR A 53 -10.83 0.09 11.62
N LEU A 54 -10.38 -0.42 12.76
CA LEU A 54 -9.59 0.32 13.74
C LEU A 54 -8.10 0.20 13.39
N ALA A 55 -7.35 1.29 13.58
CA ALA A 55 -5.90 1.31 13.34
C ALA A 55 -5.17 0.20 14.11
N TYR A 56 -5.62 -0.10 15.32
CA TYR A 56 -5.09 -1.19 16.14
C TYR A 56 -5.27 -2.57 15.49
N GLU A 57 -6.42 -2.84 14.89
CA GLU A 57 -6.64 -4.10 14.17
C GLU A 57 -5.71 -4.24 12.97
N LEU A 58 -5.45 -3.13 12.26
CA LEU A 58 -4.49 -3.12 11.16
C LEU A 58 -3.06 -3.41 11.66
N VAL A 59 -2.59 -2.78 12.74
CA VAL A 59 -1.26 -3.06 13.31
C VAL A 59 -1.15 -4.51 13.79
N CYS A 60 -2.17 -5.02 14.47
CA CYS A 60 -2.14 -6.38 15.01
C CYS A 60 -2.30 -7.45 13.94
N ARG A 61 -3.06 -7.17 12.87
CA ARG A 61 -3.23 -8.10 11.73
C ARG A 61 -2.19 -7.93 10.64
N ALA A 62 -1.41 -6.85 10.66
CA ALA A 62 -0.28 -6.65 9.77
C ALA A 62 0.77 -7.73 10.03
N GLN A 63 0.66 -8.83 9.30
CA GLN A 63 1.72 -9.81 9.21
C GLN A 63 2.86 -9.21 8.40
N ARG A 64 4.09 -9.57 8.73
CA ARG A 64 5.29 -9.08 8.04
C ARG A 64 5.19 -9.49 6.57
N ALA A 65 4.75 -8.56 5.71
CA ALA A 65 4.68 -8.80 4.28
C ALA A 65 6.10 -9.16 3.80
N VAL A 66 6.21 -10.30 3.11
CA VAL A 66 7.45 -10.70 2.47
C VAL A 66 7.83 -9.60 1.49
N ARG A 67 9.09 -9.16 1.53
CA ARG A 67 9.60 -8.24 0.51
C ARG A 67 9.61 -9.00 -0.82
N CYS A 68 8.58 -8.82 -1.63
CA CYS A 68 8.57 -9.25 -3.01
C CYS A 68 9.37 -8.22 -3.82
N THR A 69 10.70 -8.30 -3.74
CA THR A 69 11.58 -7.66 -4.73
C THR A 69 11.83 -8.70 -5.80
N GLU A 70 11.08 -8.65 -6.90
CA GLU A 70 11.42 -9.44 -8.08
C GLU A 70 12.62 -8.79 -8.77
N GLY A 71 13.62 -9.62 -9.12
CA GLY A 71 14.92 -9.21 -9.65
C GLY A 71 14.99 -9.22 -11.17
#